data_AF-A0A7S3ZGQ1-F1
#
_entry.id   AF-A0A7S3ZGQ1-F1
#
_cell.length_a   1.000
_cell.length_b   1.000
_cell.length_c   1.000
_cell.angle_alpha   90.00
_cell.angle_beta   90.00
_cell.angle_gamma   90.00
#
_symmetry.space_group_name_H-M   'P 1'
#
loop_
_entity.id
_entity.type
_entity.pdbx_description
1 polymer ?
#
loop_
_entity_poly.entity_id
_entity_poly.type
_entity_poly.pdbx_seq_one_letter_code
_entity_poly.pdbx_strand_id
1 'polypeptide(L)'
;VPFRGEERVLFSHVLRQKFAGDTVELTIIREGERIRETVKTEPPPQLVPWYIYDVSPSYLIYAGMVFTPLSVPYLMSEYGHRWQRYAPVGLLESAMYGIMEDKEEEVVVLTQVMASDATEGYEDINNVKVLGYNGNPVKNLRHLVKMIEENDDKFSVFEVGNSPSSGMLLIIDAEQAEAEGESILKQHKIPERMSSDLKRWVKLGMPAVNDDRAAEADPSSSSNNVDDDSEDEDVTAAAKMAADQRKKA
;
A
#
# COMPACT_ATOMS: atom_id res chain seq x y z
N VAL A 1 10.01 29.22 2.97
CA VAL A 1 9.01 29.99 3.75
C VAL A 1 9.72 30.93 4.71
N PRO A 2 9.17 32.13 4.99
CA PRO A 2 9.75 33.01 6.01
C PRO A 2 9.76 32.29 7.37
N PHE A 3 10.81 32.49 8.16
CA PHE A 3 10.95 31.88 9.49
C PHE A 3 11.04 32.93 10.60
N ARG A 4 12.14 33.68 10.65
CA ARG A 4 12.38 34.78 11.61
C ARG A 4 13.16 35.90 10.93
N GLY A 5 12.73 37.15 11.08
CA GLY A 5 13.37 38.28 10.41
C GLY A 5 13.48 38.05 8.90
N GLU A 6 14.71 38.07 8.38
CA GLU A 6 15.02 37.82 6.97
C GLU A 6 15.36 36.34 6.65
N GLU A 7 15.33 35.45 7.65
CA GLU A 7 15.66 34.04 7.46
C GLU A 7 14.54 33.26 6.76
N ARG A 8 14.96 32.30 5.93
CA ARG A 8 14.06 31.41 5.18
C ARG A 8 14.38 29.96 5.50
N VAL A 9 13.34 29.15 5.66
CA VAL A 9 13.44 27.70 5.86
C VAL A 9 12.67 26.93 4.79
N LEU A 10 12.91 25.63 4.71
CA LEU A 10 12.18 24.74 3.81
C LEU A 10 10.68 24.72 4.15
N PHE A 11 9.83 24.64 3.14
CA PHE A 11 8.37 24.58 3.30
C PHE A 11 7.93 23.42 4.21
N SER A 12 8.64 22.30 4.16
CA SER A 12 8.41 21.13 5.02
C SER A 12 8.44 21.44 6.52
N HIS A 13 9.09 22.54 6.94
CA HIS A 13 9.07 22.98 8.33
C HIS A 13 7.65 23.31 8.81
N VAL A 14 6.82 23.96 7.98
CA VAL A 14 5.44 24.34 8.34
C VAL A 14 4.57 23.08 8.46
N LEU A 15 4.75 22.13 7.55
CA LEU A 15 4.02 20.85 7.59
C LEU A 15 4.36 20.06 8.85
N ARG A 16 5.64 20.03 9.25
CA ARG A 16 6.09 19.32 10.47
C ARG A 16 5.60 19.92 11.78
N GLN A 17 5.06 21.15 11.76
CA GLN A 17 4.45 21.77 12.95
C GLN A 17 2.97 21.38 13.12
N LYS A 18 2.36 20.73 12.12
CA LYS A 18 0.96 20.29 12.15
C LYS A 18 0.83 18.91 12.77
N PHE A 19 -0.34 18.62 13.32
CA PHE A 19 -0.71 17.31 13.82
C PHE A 19 -1.56 16.54 12.80
N ALA A 20 -1.58 15.21 12.92
CA ALA A 20 -2.49 14.38 12.14
C ALA A 20 -3.95 14.79 12.41
N GLY A 21 -4.73 14.97 11.34
CA GLY A 21 -6.10 15.45 11.37
C GLY A 21 -6.26 16.98 11.30
N ASP A 22 -5.18 17.77 11.40
CA ASP A 22 -5.26 19.22 11.25
C ASP A 22 -5.73 19.61 9.85
N THR A 23 -6.51 20.68 9.78
CA THR A 23 -6.96 21.26 8.51
C THR A 23 -6.04 22.40 8.09
N VAL A 24 -5.57 22.38 6.84
CA VAL A 24 -4.68 23.39 6.27
C VAL A 24 -5.29 23.96 4.99
N GLU A 25 -5.39 25.28 4.91
CA GLU A 25 -5.77 25.98 3.67
C GLU A 25 -4.53 26.14 2.78
N LEU A 26 -4.64 25.68 1.54
CA LEU A 26 -3.61 25.77 0.50
C LEU A 26 -4.11 26.67 -0.62
N THR A 27 -3.28 27.63 -1.02
CA THR A 27 -3.52 28.37 -2.26
C THR A 27 -2.67 27.76 -3.37
N ILE A 28 -3.33 27.23 -4.40
CA ILE A 28 -2.69 26.61 -5.56
C ILE A 28 -3.04 27.38 -6.83
N ILE A 29 -2.23 27.21 -7.87
CA ILE A 29 -2.55 27.69 -9.22
C ILE A 29 -2.83 26.46 -10.09
N ARG A 30 -4.02 26.37 -10.66
CA ARG A 30 -4.44 25.30 -11.57
C ARG A 30 -5.05 25.95 -12.80
N GLU A 31 -4.59 25.56 -13.99
CA GLU A 31 -5.05 26.12 -15.27
C GLU A 31 -4.94 27.66 -15.38
N GLY A 32 -3.97 28.24 -14.66
CA GLY A 32 -3.75 29.69 -14.63
C GLY A 32 -4.60 30.46 -13.61
N GLU A 33 -5.53 29.79 -12.94
CA GLU A 33 -6.40 30.38 -11.91
C GLU A 33 -5.91 30.08 -10.49
N ARG A 34 -6.08 31.04 -9.57
CA ARG A 34 -5.76 30.86 -8.16
C ARG A 34 -6.93 30.25 -7.43
N ILE A 35 -6.72 29.05 -6.88
CA ILE A 35 -7.73 28.28 -6.15
C ILE A 35 -7.28 28.13 -4.70
N ARG A 36 -8.23 28.22 -3.75
CA ARG A 36 -8.01 27.93 -2.34
C ARG A 36 -8.69 26.62 -2.02
N GLU A 37 -7.91 25.66 -1.53
CA GLU A 37 -8.39 24.34 -1.15
C GLU A 37 -8.07 24.06 0.30
N THR A 38 -8.95 23.30 0.94
CA THR A 38 -8.80 22.92 2.35
C THR A 38 -8.50 21.43 2.43
N VAL A 39 -7.34 21.07 2.99
CA VAL A 39 -6.86 19.68 3.02
C VAL A 39 -6.58 19.28 4.48
N LYS A 40 -6.93 18.04 4.84
CA LYS A 40 -6.56 17.44 6.12
C LYS A 40 -5.16 16.87 6.04
N THR A 41 -4.34 17.12 7.05
CA THR A 41 -2.99 16.58 7.13
C THR A 41 -3.01 15.20 7.78
N GLU A 42 -2.44 14.22 7.10
CA GLU A 42 -2.24 12.87 7.62
C GLU A 42 -0.75 12.52 7.61
N PRO A 43 -0.29 11.59 8.45
CA PRO A 43 1.04 11.00 8.31
C PRO A 43 1.18 10.40 6.91
N PRO A 44 2.34 10.55 6.26
CA PRO A 44 2.54 9.99 4.93
C PRO A 44 2.36 8.47 4.99
N PRO A 45 1.55 7.85 4.11
CA PRO A 45 1.43 6.40 4.05
C PRO A 45 2.77 5.80 3.65
N GLN A 46 3.10 4.64 4.21
CA GLN A 46 4.38 3.97 3.98
C GLN A 46 4.12 2.54 3.51
N LEU A 47 4.37 2.25 2.23
CA LEU A 47 4.26 0.88 1.69
C LEU A 47 5.18 -0.09 2.43
N VAL A 48 6.39 0.37 2.76
CA VAL A 48 7.34 -0.36 3.59
C VAL A 48 7.58 0.44 4.87
N PRO A 49 7.11 -0.04 6.03
CA PRO A 49 7.25 0.69 7.28
C PRO A 49 8.71 0.79 7.70
N TRP A 50 9.12 1.99 8.10
CA TRP A 50 10.47 2.25 8.60
C TRP A 50 10.70 1.70 10.01
N TYR A 51 9.63 1.61 10.80
CA TYR A 51 9.67 1.17 12.18
C TYR A 51 8.43 0.34 12.48
N ILE A 52 8.64 -0.73 13.26
CA ILE A 52 7.57 -1.53 13.85
C ILE A 52 7.82 -1.48 15.36
N TYR A 53 6.91 -0.85 16.09
CA TYR A 53 7.06 -0.63 17.54
C TYR A 53 6.17 -1.59 18.31
N ASP A 54 6.74 -2.26 19.32
CA ASP A 54 6.01 -3.08 20.31
C ASP A 54 5.06 -4.13 19.73
N VAL A 55 5.28 -4.53 18.48
CA VAL A 55 4.49 -5.54 17.77
C VAL A 55 5.44 -6.58 17.20
N SER A 56 5.11 -7.86 17.41
CA SER A 56 5.82 -8.96 16.77
C SER A 56 5.51 -8.96 15.28
N PRO A 57 6.51 -9.11 14.39
CA PRO A 57 6.29 -9.17 12.95
C PRO A 57 5.31 -10.29 12.58
N SER A 58 4.36 -9.97 11.69
CA SER A 58 3.42 -10.94 11.16
C SER A 58 4.14 -11.91 10.23
N TYR A 59 3.81 -13.21 10.32
CA TYR A 59 4.40 -14.22 9.45
C TYR A 59 3.41 -15.34 9.15
N LEU A 60 3.59 -15.98 8.00
CA LEU A 60 2.86 -17.18 7.58
C LEU A 60 3.85 -18.23 7.10
N ILE A 61 3.62 -19.49 7.46
CA ILE A 61 4.35 -20.65 6.97
C ILE A 61 3.36 -21.56 6.25
N TYR A 62 3.63 -21.86 4.98
CA TYR A 62 2.82 -22.76 4.17
C TYR A 62 3.73 -23.70 3.38
N ALA A 63 3.56 -25.02 3.55
CA ALA A 63 4.45 -26.04 2.97
C ALA A 63 5.95 -25.81 3.24
N GLY A 64 6.32 -25.13 4.32
CA GLY A 64 7.73 -24.76 4.59
C GLY A 64 8.18 -23.43 3.98
N MET A 65 7.40 -22.82 3.09
CA MET A 65 7.64 -21.45 2.61
C MET A 65 7.26 -20.43 3.69
N VAL A 66 8.18 -19.50 3.99
CA VAL A 66 8.01 -18.51 5.07
C VAL A 66 7.78 -17.12 4.49
N PHE A 67 6.60 -16.55 4.76
CA PHE A 67 6.16 -15.25 4.26
C PHE A 67 6.08 -14.20 5.37
N THR A 68 6.50 -12.97 5.08
CA THR A 68 6.41 -11.80 5.97
C THR A 68 6.11 -10.54 5.17
N PRO A 69 5.48 -9.50 5.76
CA PRO A 69 5.46 -8.17 5.16
C PRO A 69 6.87 -7.58 5.16
N LEU A 70 7.26 -6.95 4.06
CA LEU A 70 8.53 -6.25 3.94
C LEU A 70 8.55 -5.04 4.88
N SER A 71 9.62 -4.91 5.65
CA SER A 71 9.84 -3.76 6.53
C SER A 71 11.31 -3.38 6.58
N VAL A 72 11.62 -2.14 6.95
CA VAL A 72 13.03 -1.73 7.14
C VAL A 72 13.71 -2.53 8.26
N PRO A 73 13.06 -2.82 9.42
CA PRO A 73 13.62 -3.73 10.42
C PRO A 73 13.96 -5.12 9.86
N TYR A 74 13.13 -5.68 8.99
CA TYR A 74 13.43 -6.93 8.29
C TYR A 74 14.71 -6.81 7.43
N LEU A 75 14.79 -5.78 6.58
CA LEU A 75 15.98 -5.55 5.74
C LEU A 75 17.25 -5.35 6.56
N MET A 76 17.15 -4.65 7.70
CA MET A 76 18.27 -4.47 8.63
C MET A 76 18.68 -5.77 9.31
N SER A 77 17.73 -6.67 9.60
CA SER A 77 18.00 -7.99 10.17
C SER A 77 18.74 -8.89 9.18
N GLU A 78 18.25 -8.96 7.95
CA GLU A 78 18.79 -9.85 6.91
C GLU A 78 20.13 -9.36 6.32
N TYR A 79 20.25 -8.05 6.07
CA TYR A 79 21.40 -7.48 5.34
C TYR A 79 22.27 -6.55 6.20
N GLY A 80 21.96 -6.43 7.49
CA GLY A 80 22.70 -5.61 8.44
C GLY A 80 22.53 -4.10 8.24
N HIS A 81 23.42 -3.33 8.87
CA HIS A 81 23.37 -1.86 8.89
C HIS A 81 23.46 -1.20 7.51
N ARG A 82 24.02 -1.90 6.52
CA ARG A 82 24.16 -1.40 5.14
C ARG A 82 23.22 -2.12 4.17
N TRP A 83 22.04 -2.48 4.63
CA TRP A 83 21.03 -3.16 3.81
C TRP A 83 20.73 -2.44 2.50
N GLN A 84 20.83 -1.10 2.44
CA GLN A 84 20.65 -0.33 1.20
C GLN A 84 21.64 -0.71 0.08
N ARG A 85 22.75 -1.36 0.42
CA ARG A 85 23.78 -1.79 -0.52
C ARG A 85 23.68 -3.26 -0.90
N TYR A 86 23.18 -4.11 0.00
CA TYR A 86 23.25 -5.57 -0.13
C TYR A 86 21.90 -6.22 -0.42
N ALA A 87 20.78 -5.57 -0.06
CA ALA A 87 19.47 -6.12 -0.33
C ALA A 87 19.18 -6.15 -1.85
N PRO A 88 18.38 -7.13 -2.32
CA PRO A 88 17.95 -7.21 -3.70
C PRO A 88 17.32 -5.91 -4.19
N VAL A 89 17.64 -5.52 -5.43
CA VAL A 89 17.17 -4.25 -6.03
C VAL A 89 15.66 -4.14 -6.02
N GLY A 90 14.93 -5.23 -6.30
CA GLY A 90 13.46 -5.23 -6.31
C GLY A 90 12.82 -5.02 -4.93
N LEU A 91 13.51 -5.39 -3.85
CA LEU A 91 13.07 -5.08 -2.48
C LEU A 91 13.44 -3.65 -2.10
N LEU A 92 14.63 -3.18 -2.50
CA LEU A 92 15.07 -1.80 -2.29
C LEU A 92 14.17 -0.79 -3.00
N GLU A 93 13.74 -1.12 -4.22
CA GLU A 93 12.82 -0.29 -4.99
C GLU A 93 11.51 -0.08 -4.22
N SER A 94 10.90 -1.16 -3.73
CA SER A 94 9.70 -1.09 -2.89
C SER A 94 9.94 -0.33 -1.59
N ALA A 95 11.09 -0.52 -0.94
CA ALA A 95 11.40 0.14 0.33
C ALA A 95 11.70 1.64 0.21
N MET A 96 12.30 2.07 -0.91
CA MET A 96 12.74 3.46 -1.09
C MET A 96 11.75 4.31 -1.90
N TYR A 97 11.06 3.69 -2.86
CA TYR A 97 10.23 4.39 -3.85
C TYR A 97 8.81 3.84 -3.94
N GLY A 98 8.48 2.82 -3.15
CA GLY A 98 7.12 2.27 -3.10
C GLY A 98 6.10 3.32 -2.67
N ILE A 99 5.03 3.44 -3.45
CA ILE A 99 3.88 4.27 -3.14
C ILE A 99 2.75 3.32 -2.76
N MET A 100 2.10 3.59 -1.63
CA MET A 100 0.95 2.85 -1.17
C MET A 100 -0.29 3.37 -1.91
N GLU A 101 -0.93 2.53 -2.70
CA GLU A 101 -2.16 2.84 -3.45
C GLU A 101 -3.41 2.58 -2.60
N ASP A 102 -3.39 1.49 -1.83
CA ASP A 102 -4.45 1.11 -0.88
C ASP A 102 -3.89 1.19 0.56
N LYS A 103 -4.69 1.70 1.52
CA LYS A 103 -4.26 1.95 2.92
C LYS A 103 -3.68 0.75 3.66
N GLU A 104 -3.98 -0.45 3.17
CA GLU A 104 -3.59 -1.73 3.77
C GLU A 104 -2.65 -2.53 2.88
N GLU A 105 -2.12 -1.90 1.83
CA GLU A 105 -1.18 -2.54 0.93
C GLU A 105 0.12 -2.86 1.66
N GLU A 106 0.58 -4.10 1.51
CA GLU A 106 1.86 -4.56 2.04
C GLU A 106 2.59 -5.34 0.95
N VAL A 107 3.90 -5.13 0.84
CA VAL A 107 4.74 -5.98 0.00
C VAL A 107 5.04 -7.27 0.75
N VAL A 108 4.41 -8.37 0.35
CA VAL A 108 4.66 -9.69 0.93
C VAL A 108 5.93 -10.28 0.33
N VAL A 109 6.80 -10.82 1.18
CA VAL A 109 8.09 -11.40 0.79
C VAL A 109 8.14 -12.85 1.22
N LEU A 110 8.50 -13.73 0.28
CA LEU A 110 8.97 -15.08 0.56
C LEU A 110 10.42 -14.96 1.06
N THR A 111 10.59 -15.14 2.37
CA THR A 111 11.87 -14.94 3.05
C THR A 111 12.82 -16.10 2.80
N GLN A 112 12.33 -17.33 2.97
CA GLN A 112 13.07 -18.57 2.80
C GLN A 112 12.11 -19.73 2.56
N VAL A 113 12.64 -20.84 2.06
CA VAL A 113 11.93 -22.11 1.88
C VAL A 113 12.60 -23.17 2.77
N MET A 114 11.86 -23.70 3.74
CA MET A 114 12.30 -24.82 4.56
C MET A 114 12.08 -26.11 3.79
N ALA A 115 13.17 -26.88 3.60
CA ALA A 115 13.15 -28.10 2.81
C ALA A 115 12.14 -29.13 3.35
N SER A 116 11.30 -29.61 2.44
CA SER A 116 10.27 -30.63 2.63
C SER A 116 10.02 -31.32 1.29
N ASP A 117 9.31 -32.45 1.31
CA ASP A 117 8.98 -33.17 0.07
C ASP A 117 8.06 -32.32 -0.82
N ALA A 118 7.25 -31.43 -0.23
CA ALA A 118 6.39 -30.48 -0.95
C ALA A 118 7.16 -29.35 -1.66
N THR A 119 8.39 -29.02 -1.24
CA THR A 119 9.17 -27.88 -1.75
C THR A 119 10.42 -28.28 -2.51
N GLU A 120 10.51 -29.54 -2.93
CA GLU A 120 11.67 -30.05 -3.64
C GLU A 120 11.97 -29.19 -4.89
N GLY A 121 13.19 -28.65 -4.97
CA GLY A 121 13.62 -27.78 -6.06
C GLY A 121 13.37 -26.28 -5.88
N TYR A 122 12.78 -25.86 -4.75
CA TYR A 122 12.53 -24.44 -4.42
C TYR A 122 13.39 -23.91 -3.25
N GLU A 123 14.32 -24.71 -2.72
CA GLU A 123 15.05 -24.44 -1.48
C GLU A 123 15.98 -23.23 -1.56
N ASP A 124 16.52 -22.94 -2.75
CA ASP A 124 17.43 -21.80 -2.96
C ASP A 124 16.67 -20.47 -3.09
N ILE A 125 15.34 -20.49 -3.14
CA ILE A 125 14.52 -19.29 -3.30
C ILE A 125 14.39 -18.58 -1.95
N ASN A 126 14.85 -17.33 -1.90
CA ASN A 126 14.81 -16.51 -0.71
C ASN A 126 14.71 -15.03 -1.08
N ASN A 127 14.13 -14.23 -0.19
CA ASN A 127 14.04 -12.78 -0.32
C ASN A 127 13.44 -12.29 -1.65
N VAL A 128 12.33 -12.88 -2.08
CA VAL A 128 11.60 -12.50 -3.30
C VAL A 128 10.18 -12.02 -2.97
N LYS A 129 9.65 -11.04 -3.70
CA LYS A 129 8.27 -10.58 -3.50
C LYS A 129 7.29 -11.63 -3.99
N VAL A 130 6.17 -11.77 -3.29
CA VAL A 130 5.01 -12.54 -3.76
C VAL A 130 4.11 -11.57 -4.52
N LEU A 131 3.98 -11.77 -5.83
CA LEU A 131 3.21 -10.92 -6.72
C LEU A 131 1.76 -11.40 -6.79
N GLY A 132 1.54 -12.71 -6.78
CA GLY A 132 0.22 -13.30 -6.97
C GLY A 132 0.07 -14.70 -6.38
N TYR A 133 -1.18 -15.11 -6.23
CA TYR A 133 -1.59 -16.45 -5.81
C TYR A 133 -2.74 -16.94 -6.70
N ASN A 134 -2.60 -18.12 -7.31
CA ASN A 134 -3.57 -18.69 -8.26
C ASN A 134 -4.03 -17.69 -9.34
N GLY A 135 -3.09 -16.88 -9.85
CA GLY A 135 -3.35 -15.87 -10.89
C GLY A 135 -3.96 -14.55 -10.39
N ASN A 136 -4.23 -14.41 -9.09
CA ASN A 136 -4.76 -13.19 -8.50
C ASN A 136 -3.65 -12.40 -7.77
N PRO A 137 -3.59 -11.06 -7.91
CA PRO A 137 -2.59 -10.25 -7.21
C PRO A 137 -2.68 -10.32 -5.68
N VAL A 138 -1.53 -10.44 -5.02
CA VAL A 138 -1.45 -10.35 -3.55
C VAL A 138 -1.39 -8.89 -3.15
N LYS A 139 -2.21 -8.49 -2.16
CA LYS A 139 -2.30 -7.10 -1.68
C LYS A 139 -1.56 -6.88 -0.37
N ASN A 140 -1.66 -7.86 0.52
CA ASN A 140 -1.02 -7.86 1.84
C ASN A 140 -0.99 -9.29 2.39
N LEU A 141 -0.36 -9.50 3.55
CA LEU A 141 -0.19 -10.84 4.09
C LEU A 141 -1.53 -11.48 4.50
N ARG A 142 -2.48 -10.71 5.02
CA ARG A 142 -3.82 -11.21 5.35
C ARG A 142 -4.58 -11.67 4.11
N HIS A 143 -4.46 -10.94 3.01
CA HIS A 143 -5.04 -11.32 1.72
C HIS A 143 -4.46 -12.65 1.25
N LEU A 144 -3.14 -12.85 1.37
CA LEU A 144 -2.50 -14.13 1.03
C LEU A 144 -3.02 -15.27 1.92
N VAL A 145 -3.12 -15.06 3.24
CA VAL A 145 -3.70 -16.06 4.16
C VAL A 145 -5.10 -16.46 3.71
N LYS A 146 -5.96 -15.47 3.44
CA LYS A 146 -7.33 -15.73 2.98
C LYS A 146 -7.36 -16.57 1.72
N MET A 147 -6.56 -16.21 0.72
CA MET A 147 -6.51 -16.95 -0.55
C MET A 147 -6.04 -18.39 -0.36
N ILE A 148 -5.13 -18.66 0.59
CA ILE A 148 -4.68 -20.02 0.91
C ILE A 148 -5.76 -20.80 1.65
N GLU A 149 -6.41 -20.21 2.65
CA GLU A 149 -7.44 -20.88 3.46
C GLU A 149 -8.72 -21.16 2.65
N GLU A 150 -9.01 -20.34 1.65
CA GLU A 150 -10.15 -20.49 0.74
C GLU A 150 -9.79 -21.26 -0.55
N ASN A 151 -8.57 -21.84 -0.63
CA ASN A 151 -8.13 -22.55 -1.81
C ASN A 151 -8.77 -23.94 -1.91
N ASP A 152 -9.67 -24.12 -2.88
CA ASP A 152 -10.26 -25.42 -3.23
C ASP A 152 -9.52 -26.13 -4.39
N ASP A 153 -8.51 -25.49 -4.98
CA ASP A 153 -7.74 -26.05 -6.10
C ASP A 153 -6.70 -27.07 -5.61
N LYS A 154 -6.41 -28.07 -6.46
CA LYS A 154 -5.37 -29.08 -6.19
C LYS A 154 -4.00 -28.46 -5.92
N PHE A 155 -3.68 -27.37 -6.60
CA PHE A 155 -2.38 -26.72 -6.53
C PHE A 155 -2.50 -25.32 -5.97
N SER A 156 -1.57 -24.97 -5.09
CA SER A 156 -1.29 -23.61 -4.69
C SER A 156 -0.17 -23.05 -5.57
N VAL A 157 -0.49 -22.07 -6.42
CA VAL A 157 0.44 -21.46 -7.36
C VAL A 157 0.82 -20.07 -6.87
N PHE A 158 2.07 -19.91 -6.44
CA PHE A 158 2.63 -18.62 -6.03
C PHE A 158 3.42 -18.01 -7.19
N GLU A 159 3.06 -16.79 -7.59
CA GLU A 159 3.88 -16.00 -8.49
C GLU A 159 4.83 -15.14 -7.66
N VAL A 160 6.13 -15.35 -7.81
CA VAL A 160 7.18 -14.64 -7.07
C VAL A 160 8.14 -13.94 -8.02
N GLY A 161 8.61 -12.76 -7.65
CA GLY A 161 9.53 -12.01 -8.50
C GLY A 161 9.93 -10.67 -7.93
N ASN A 162 11.09 -10.17 -8.36
CA ASN A 162 11.57 -8.85 -7.95
C ASN A 162 11.09 -7.71 -8.87
N SER A 163 10.56 -8.05 -10.04
CA SER A 163 9.92 -7.16 -11.01
C SER A 163 8.60 -7.79 -11.51
N PRO A 164 7.58 -7.01 -11.90
CA PRO A 164 6.37 -7.53 -12.55
C PRO A 164 6.65 -8.36 -13.82
N SER A 165 7.77 -8.13 -14.48
CA SER A 165 8.20 -8.87 -15.68
C SER A 165 9.06 -10.10 -15.39
N SER A 166 9.40 -10.37 -14.13
CA SER A 166 10.31 -11.46 -13.72
C SER A 166 9.61 -12.52 -12.87
N GLY A 167 8.31 -12.73 -13.07
CA GLY A 167 7.51 -13.70 -12.32
C GLY A 167 7.97 -15.14 -12.56
N MET A 168 8.30 -15.83 -11.48
CA MET A 168 8.51 -17.28 -11.40
C MET A 168 7.30 -17.89 -10.70
N LEU A 169 6.84 -19.06 -11.16
CA LEU A 169 5.75 -19.79 -10.53
C LEU A 169 6.30 -20.89 -9.62
N LEU A 170 5.89 -20.89 -8.36
CA LEU A 170 6.08 -21.98 -7.42
C LEU A 170 4.76 -22.73 -7.28
N ILE A 171 4.76 -24.01 -7.62
CA ILE A 171 3.54 -24.83 -7.66
C ILE A 171 3.66 -25.89 -6.59
N ILE A 172 2.77 -25.84 -5.60
CA ILE A 172 2.74 -26.76 -4.47
C ILE A 172 1.44 -27.55 -4.50
N ASP A 173 1.50 -28.87 -4.28
CA ASP A 173 0.30 -29.68 -4.07
C ASP A 173 -0.33 -29.34 -2.72
N ALA A 174 -1.58 -28.87 -2.73
CA ALA A 174 -2.25 -28.35 -1.54
C ALA A 174 -2.52 -29.44 -0.49
N GLU A 175 -2.77 -30.69 -0.93
CA GLU A 175 -2.99 -31.81 -0.02
C GLU A 175 -1.68 -32.17 0.69
N GLN A 176 -0.57 -32.20 -0.05
CA GLN A 176 0.75 -32.47 0.49
C GLN A 176 1.21 -31.36 1.46
N ALA A 177 0.95 -30.10 1.12
CA ALA A 177 1.27 -28.94 1.95
C ALA A 177 0.62 -29.02 3.35
N GLU A 178 -0.67 -29.39 3.41
CA GLU A 178 -1.39 -29.54 4.68
C GLU A 178 -0.95 -30.80 5.44
N ALA A 179 -0.67 -31.91 4.74
CA ALA A 179 -0.21 -33.14 5.37
C ALA A 179 1.16 -33.00 6.06
N GLU A 180 2.08 -32.24 5.45
CA GLU A 180 3.45 -32.08 5.95
C GLU A 180 3.62 -30.89 6.92
N GLY A 181 2.68 -29.95 6.93
CA GLY A 181 2.78 -28.69 7.67
C GLY A 181 3.15 -28.87 9.14
N GLU A 182 2.50 -29.79 9.86
CA GLU A 182 2.84 -30.06 11.27
C GLU A 182 4.24 -30.65 11.45
N SER A 183 4.69 -31.51 10.54
CA SER A 183 6.00 -32.17 10.61
C SER A 183 7.11 -31.13 10.47
N ILE A 184 6.98 -30.23 9.49
CA ILE A 184 7.92 -29.14 9.22
C ILE A 184 8.05 -28.24 10.45
N LEU A 185 6.94 -27.81 11.05
CA LEU A 185 6.96 -26.95 12.24
C LEU A 185 7.66 -27.63 13.43
N LYS A 186 7.40 -28.92 13.65
CA LYS A 186 8.06 -29.71 14.70
C LYS A 186 9.56 -29.85 14.46
N GLN A 187 9.98 -30.14 13.23
CA GLN A 187 11.39 -30.27 12.85
C GLN A 187 12.17 -28.97 13.09
N HIS A 188 11.57 -27.84 12.74
CA HIS A 188 12.18 -26.51 12.90
C HIS A 188 11.92 -25.87 14.27
N LYS A 189 11.24 -26.58 15.18
CA LYS A 189 10.86 -26.09 16.53
C LYS A 189 10.09 -24.77 16.49
N ILE A 190 9.27 -24.59 15.46
CA ILE A 190 8.41 -23.44 15.31
C ILE A 190 7.08 -23.77 15.99
N PRO A 191 6.63 -22.95 16.95
CA PRO A 191 5.46 -23.28 17.74
C PRO A 191 4.17 -23.25 16.91
N GLU A 192 4.11 -22.39 15.89
CA GLU A 192 2.87 -22.09 15.19
C GLU A 192 3.08 -21.69 13.73
N ARG A 193 2.16 -22.11 12.85
CA ARG A 193 2.21 -21.85 11.39
C ARG A 193 2.07 -20.37 11.01
N MET A 194 1.42 -19.58 11.85
CA MET A 194 1.18 -18.16 11.59
C MET A 194 1.26 -17.35 12.88
N SER A 195 1.58 -16.07 12.75
CA SER A 195 1.67 -15.14 13.86
C SER A 195 0.33 -14.93 14.58
N SER A 196 0.38 -14.51 15.85
CA SER A 196 -0.80 -14.42 16.72
C SER A 196 -1.89 -13.47 16.23
N ASP A 197 -1.51 -12.41 15.52
CA ASP A 197 -2.42 -11.45 14.88
C ASP A 197 -3.19 -12.07 13.72
N LEU A 198 -2.52 -12.84 12.86
CA LEU A 198 -3.16 -13.56 11.76
C LEU A 198 -4.10 -14.64 12.28
N LYS A 199 -3.68 -15.42 13.29
CA LYS A 199 -4.55 -16.41 13.96
C LYS A 199 -5.82 -15.78 14.49
N ARG A 200 -5.67 -14.65 15.20
CA ARG A 200 -6.81 -13.93 15.77
C ARG A 200 -7.74 -13.45 14.68
N TRP A 201 -7.19 -12.94 13.57
CA TRP A 201 -7.96 -12.46 12.44
C TRP A 201 -8.73 -13.59 11.73
N VAL A 202 -8.08 -14.74 11.48
CA VAL A 202 -8.74 -15.95 10.91
C VAL A 202 -9.85 -16.44 11.84
N LYS A 203 -9.60 -16.51 13.15
CA LYS A 203 -10.60 -16.92 14.15
C LYS A 203 -11.84 -16.01 14.19
N LEU A 204 -11.68 -14.74 13.82
CA LEU A 204 -12.79 -13.77 13.74
C LEU A 204 -13.58 -13.87 12.43
N GLY A 205 -13.31 -14.87 11.58
CA GLY A 205 -13.99 -15.07 10.31
C GLY A 205 -13.45 -14.18 9.19
N MET A 206 -12.17 -13.80 9.26
CA MET A 206 -11.49 -13.00 8.22
C MET A 206 -12.28 -11.74 7.82
N PRO A 207 -12.66 -10.87 8.79
CA PRO A 207 -13.44 -9.69 8.48
C PRO A 207 -12.69 -8.84 7.45
N ALA A 208 -13.45 -8.29 6.50
CA ALA A 208 -12.93 -7.26 5.61
C ALA A 208 -12.33 -6.15 6.46
N VAL A 209 -11.07 -5.86 6.22
CA VAL A 209 -10.40 -4.76 6.89
C VAL A 209 -10.85 -3.50 6.15
N ASN A 210 -11.21 -2.46 6.91
CA ASN A 210 -12.11 -1.38 6.48
C ASN A 210 -11.73 -0.78 5.11
N ASP A 211 -12.58 -1.02 4.11
CA ASP A 211 -12.58 -0.26 2.86
C ASP A 211 -13.22 1.11 3.15
N ASP A 212 -12.40 2.08 3.57
CA ASP A 212 -12.84 3.46 3.84
C ASP A 212 -13.41 4.15 2.57
N ARG A 213 -13.52 3.48 1.41
CA ARG A 213 -14.22 3.98 0.21
C ARG A 213 -15.73 4.12 0.38
N ALA A 214 -16.35 3.55 1.42
CA ALA A 214 -17.81 3.61 1.59
C ALA A 214 -18.34 4.88 2.30
N ALA A 215 -17.49 5.81 2.75
CA ALA A 215 -17.91 6.98 3.53
C ALA A 215 -17.95 8.32 2.77
N GLU A 216 -17.59 8.35 1.48
CA GLU A 216 -17.82 9.52 0.63
C GLU A 216 -18.87 9.19 -0.44
N ALA A 217 -20.12 9.03 0.02
CA ALA A 217 -21.27 9.11 -0.87
C ALA A 217 -21.51 10.58 -1.24
N ASP A 218 -21.31 10.91 -2.52
CA ASP A 218 -21.71 12.16 -3.17
C ASP A 218 -23.09 12.65 -2.70
N PRO A 219 -23.21 13.85 -2.10
CA PRO A 219 -24.49 14.51 -1.93
C PRO A 219 -24.76 15.40 -3.15
N SER A 220 -24.80 14.84 -4.36
CA SER A 220 -25.35 15.57 -5.51
C SER A 220 -25.89 14.63 -6.59
N SER A 221 -26.96 13.91 -6.26
CA SER A 221 -27.93 13.49 -7.27
C SER A 221 -29.36 13.65 -6.74
N SER A 222 -29.90 14.86 -6.91
CA SER A 222 -31.33 15.04 -7.08
C SER A 222 -31.54 16.10 -8.15
N SER A 223 -31.88 15.64 -9.34
CA SER A 223 -32.44 16.44 -10.41
C SER A 223 -33.97 16.29 -10.42
N ASN A 224 -34.62 17.36 -10.92
CA ASN A 224 -36.02 17.50 -11.37
C ASN A 224 -36.93 18.23 -10.36
N ASN A 225 -37.67 19.29 -10.69
CA ASN A 225 -38.04 19.98 -11.94
C ASN A 225 -38.37 21.46 -11.59
N VAL A 226 -37.97 22.45 -12.38
CA VAL A 226 -38.67 23.16 -13.50
C VAL A 226 -39.97 23.89 -13.10
N ASP A 227 -40.05 25.12 -13.63
CA ASP A 227 -41.13 26.13 -13.72
C ASP A 227 -40.93 27.32 -12.76
N ASP A 228 -41.07 28.59 -13.13
CA ASP A 228 -41.15 29.38 -14.37
C ASP A 228 -41.11 30.86 -13.90
N ASP A 229 -41.00 31.80 -14.84
CA ASP A 229 -41.32 33.23 -14.74
C ASP A 229 -40.26 34.24 -14.22
N SER A 230 -39.56 34.80 -15.22
CA SER A 230 -39.71 36.20 -15.69
C SER A 230 -38.74 37.31 -15.21
N GLU A 231 -38.31 38.07 -16.23
CA GLU A 231 -37.80 39.46 -16.26
C GLU A 231 -36.39 39.75 -15.72
N ASP A 232 -35.66 40.74 -16.23
CA ASP A 232 -35.29 41.21 -17.57
C ASP A 232 -34.12 42.18 -17.32
N GLU A 233 -33.32 42.44 -18.37
CA GLU A 233 -32.43 43.61 -18.53
C GLU A 233 -31.08 43.74 -17.76
N ASP A 234 -30.11 44.24 -18.56
CA ASP A 234 -28.90 44.97 -18.18
C ASP A 234 -27.77 44.26 -17.41
N VAL A 235 -26.76 43.76 -18.15
CA VAL A 235 -25.38 44.30 -18.13
C VAL A 235 -24.62 43.89 -19.41
N THR A 236 -24.92 44.54 -20.55
CA THR A 236 -24.06 44.51 -21.76
C THR A 236 -23.27 45.82 -21.94
N ALA A 237 -22.92 46.49 -20.83
CA ALA A 237 -22.26 47.79 -20.84
C ALA A 237 -20.72 47.75 -20.66
N ALA A 238 -20.12 46.63 -20.25
CA ALA A 238 -18.67 46.60 -19.95
C ALA A 238 -17.77 46.16 -21.13
N ALA A 239 -18.34 45.57 -22.19
CA ALA A 239 -17.56 45.01 -23.29
C ALA A 239 -17.28 45.99 -24.45
N LYS A 240 -17.74 47.25 -24.37
CA LYS A 240 -17.66 48.21 -25.49
C LYS A 240 -16.67 49.37 -25.30
N MET A 241 -15.88 49.41 -24.21
CA MET A 241 -14.91 50.49 -23.96
C MET A 241 -13.42 50.11 -24.12
N ALA A 242 -13.08 48.87 -24.47
CA ALA A 242 -11.67 48.45 -24.59
C ALA A 242 -11.13 48.38 -26.04
N ALA A 243 -11.94 48.71 -27.05
CA ALA A 243 -11.56 48.57 -28.46
C ALA A 243 -10.99 49.85 -29.12
N ASP A 244 -11.00 51.00 -28.43
CA ASP A 244 -10.69 52.30 -29.07
C ASP A 244 -9.37 52.97 -28.61
N GLN A 245 -8.51 52.26 -27.87
CA GLN A 245 -7.18 52.77 -27.46
C GLN A 245 -5.98 52.12 -28.16
N ARG A 246 -6.19 51.42 -29.30
CA ARG A 246 -5.10 50.80 -30.07
C ARG A 246 -4.91 51.35 -31.49
N LYS A 247 -5.24 52.64 -31.72
CA LYS A 247 -5.00 53.30 -33.01
C LYS A 247 -4.27 54.66 -33.00
N LYS A 248 -3.67 55.08 -31.88
CA LYS A 248 -2.69 56.19 -31.84
C LYS A 248 -1.68 56.02 -30.69
N ALA A 249 -0.63 55.24 -30.91
CA ALA A 249 0.73 55.39 -30.37
C ALA A 249 1.59 54.25 -30.91
#